data_AF-A0A2V7Y5K4-F1
#
_entry.id   AF-A0A2V7Y5K4-F1
#
_cell.length_a   1.000
_cell.length_b   1.000
_cell.length_c   1.000
_cell.angle_alpha   90.00
_cell.angle_beta   90.00
_cell.angle_gamma   90.00
#
_symmetry.space_group_name_H-M   'P 1'
#
loop_
_entity.id
_entity.type
_entity.pdbx_description
1 polymer ?
#
loop_
_entity_poly.entity_id
_entity_poly.type
_entity_poly.pdbx_seq_one_letter_code
_entity_poly.pdbx_strand_id
1 'polypeptide(L)'
;MTRGPLGSAGLPLLAAWMWAAAVVPARAQPDLERVRTAKTLFFDRKYAQARQAWEAVRAAKGPDAEAAAYWVARCSENLGEHDRALKEYDAFVALGPKDRTLVDEARTSRVGLASKLYRAGRKERAQVLRDALVDPSKTVRYYAALQMAGLDGEMCRAAAPVLRQILEREKDPDLGDRAKLGLLRCDPAGLGHAEDTARGTPGREARWVHIRITDKGGSKPKVSINLPFALAEMLYKALPEDAKADLRRKGYDAATFWDRLRKLGPSEILSIEGDEGERIEIWTE
;
A
#
# COMPACT_ATOMS: atom_id res chain seq x y z
N MET A 1 30.80 51.67 86.56
CA MET A 1 31.46 51.35 85.27
C MET A 1 31.00 49.97 84.84
N THR A 2 29.97 49.90 83.99
CA THR A 2 29.53 48.67 83.31
C THR A 2 28.61 49.07 82.15
N ARG A 3 29.16 49.11 80.94
CA ARG A 3 28.42 49.10 79.66
C ARG A 3 29.21 48.21 78.72
N GLY A 4 28.67 47.03 78.42
CA GLY A 4 29.16 46.13 77.36
C GLY A 4 28.22 46.23 76.15
N PRO A 5 28.74 46.26 74.90
CA PRO A 5 27.94 46.58 73.73
C PRO A 5 27.27 45.34 73.12
N LEU A 6 26.02 45.51 72.70
CA LEU A 6 25.29 44.60 71.82
C LEU A 6 25.75 44.85 70.38
N GLY A 7 26.58 43.94 69.87
CA GLY A 7 26.96 43.86 68.46
C GLY A 7 26.02 42.92 67.71
N SER A 8 25.27 43.49 66.79
CA SER A 8 24.43 42.83 65.78
C SER A 8 25.28 42.03 64.78
N ALA A 9 25.13 40.70 64.78
CA ALA A 9 25.71 39.81 63.78
C ALA A 9 24.59 39.19 62.94
N GLY A 10 24.64 39.45 61.63
CA GLY A 10 23.66 39.03 60.64
C GLY A 10 23.60 37.52 60.43
N LEU A 11 22.39 37.04 60.15
CA LEU A 11 22.13 35.72 59.60
C LEU A 11 22.36 35.75 58.07
N PRO A 12 23.17 34.85 57.51
CA PRO A 12 22.95 34.36 56.16
C PRO A 12 22.26 32.98 56.24
N LEU A 13 21.03 32.90 55.73
CA LEU A 13 20.40 31.63 55.37
C LEU A 13 21.23 30.98 54.25
N LEU A 14 21.99 29.95 54.59
CA LEU A 14 22.54 28.99 53.63
C LEU A 14 21.42 28.01 53.25
N ALA A 15 20.70 28.33 52.17
CA ALA A 15 19.84 27.39 51.49
C ALA A 15 20.72 26.40 50.71
N ALA A 16 20.83 25.19 51.24
CA ALA A 16 21.55 24.10 50.63
C ALA A 16 20.57 22.92 50.43
N TRP A 17 20.67 22.29 49.25
CA TRP A 17 20.17 20.95 48.88
C TRP A 17 18.74 20.92 48.31
N MET A 18 18.40 20.20 47.24
CA MET A 18 18.95 18.99 46.60
C MET A 18 18.81 19.08 45.07
N TRP A 19 19.89 18.84 44.33
CA TRP A 19 19.80 18.37 42.96
C TRP A 19 19.53 16.87 43.00
N ALA A 20 18.28 16.45 42.80
CA ALA A 20 17.96 15.07 42.52
C ALA A 20 18.43 14.73 41.09
N ALA A 21 19.72 14.43 40.94
CA ALA A 21 20.20 13.78 39.73
C ALA A 21 19.55 12.40 39.68
N ALA A 22 18.65 12.18 38.72
CA ALA A 22 18.08 10.88 38.44
C ALA A 22 19.23 9.91 38.12
N VAL A 23 19.59 9.05 39.07
CA VAL A 23 20.54 7.97 38.87
C VAL A 23 19.83 6.93 38.00
N VAL A 24 20.03 7.04 36.69
CA VAL A 24 19.70 5.96 35.77
C VAL A 24 20.59 4.78 36.14
N PRO A 25 20.05 3.59 36.42
CA PRO A 25 20.87 2.45 36.82
C PRO A 25 21.91 2.13 35.75
N ALA A 26 23.17 1.90 36.15
CA ALA A 26 24.32 1.72 35.24
C ALA A 26 24.17 0.59 34.20
N ARG A 27 23.22 -0.34 34.39
CA ARG A 27 22.85 -1.36 33.39
C ARG A 27 21.93 -0.84 32.27
N ALA A 28 21.13 0.20 32.51
CA ALA A 28 20.25 0.78 31.51
C ALA A 28 21.01 1.60 30.46
N GLN A 29 22.19 2.13 30.82
CA GLN A 29 23.03 2.93 29.95
C GLN A 29 23.65 2.13 28.76
N PRO A 30 24.25 0.94 28.96
CA PRO A 30 24.74 0.12 27.84
C PRO A 30 23.62 -0.45 26.97
N ASP A 31 22.44 -0.72 27.53
CA ASP A 31 21.29 -1.20 26.74
C ASP A 31 20.73 -0.10 25.84
N LEU A 32 20.63 1.13 26.35
CA LEU A 32 20.23 2.31 25.57
C LEU A 32 21.20 2.57 24.40
N GLU A 33 22.50 2.48 24.64
CA GLU A 33 23.52 2.68 23.60
C GLU A 33 23.47 1.60 22.52
N ARG A 34 23.20 0.32 22.89
CA ARG A 34 22.98 -0.75 21.90
C ARG A 34 21.78 -0.47 21.01
N VAL A 35 20.66 -0.06 21.60
CA VAL A 35 19.43 0.29 20.84
C VAL A 35 19.68 1.48 19.92
N ARG A 36 20.36 2.52 20.41
CA ARG A 36 20.75 3.69 19.59
C ARG A 36 21.62 3.28 18.41
N THR A 37 22.66 2.50 18.67
CA THR A 37 23.56 1.99 17.62
C THR A 37 22.81 1.19 16.57
N ALA A 38 21.93 0.27 16.99
CA ALA A 38 21.14 -0.56 16.08
C ALA A 38 20.18 0.28 15.21
N LYS A 39 19.55 1.30 15.80
CA LYS A 39 18.70 2.27 15.07
C LYS A 39 19.51 3.05 14.04
N THR A 40 20.66 3.62 14.42
CA THR A 40 21.52 4.36 13.50
C THR A 40 21.92 3.51 12.31
N LEU A 41 22.39 2.27 12.56
CA LEU A 41 22.74 1.34 11.48
C LEU A 41 21.56 1.04 10.56
N PHE A 42 20.36 0.89 11.11
CA PHE A 42 19.15 0.64 10.31
C PHE A 42 18.80 1.84 9.41
N PHE A 43 18.81 3.06 9.95
CA PHE A 43 18.52 4.28 9.19
C PHE A 43 19.61 4.63 8.17
N ASP A 44 20.87 4.27 8.46
CA ASP A 44 21.99 4.31 7.52
C ASP A 44 21.90 3.24 6.42
N ARG A 45 20.85 2.40 6.42
CA ARG A 45 20.63 1.28 5.49
C ARG A 45 21.72 0.19 5.56
N LYS A 46 22.48 0.13 6.65
CA LYS A 46 23.48 -0.92 6.91
C LYS A 46 22.79 -2.15 7.50
N TYR A 47 21.84 -2.73 6.76
CA TYR A 47 20.89 -3.72 7.29
C TYR A 47 21.55 -4.99 7.86
N ALA A 48 22.67 -5.45 7.28
CA ALA A 48 23.39 -6.60 7.81
C ALA A 48 24.00 -6.33 9.20
N GLN A 49 24.61 -5.16 9.39
CA GLN A 49 25.17 -4.73 10.67
C GLN A 49 24.05 -4.39 11.67
N ALA A 50 23.00 -3.72 11.21
CA ALA A 50 21.82 -3.42 12.01
C ALA A 50 21.18 -4.71 12.56
N ARG A 51 21.05 -5.75 11.73
CA ARG A 51 20.52 -7.05 12.18
C ARG A 51 21.34 -7.64 13.32
N GLN A 52 22.67 -7.66 13.21
CA GLN A 52 23.55 -8.16 14.27
C GLN A 52 23.42 -7.33 15.55
N ALA A 53 23.33 -6.00 15.42
CA ALA A 53 23.13 -5.11 16.56
C ALA A 53 21.77 -5.36 17.24
N TRP A 54 20.69 -5.55 16.48
CA TRP A 54 19.37 -5.90 17.01
C TRP A 54 19.33 -7.30 17.64
N GLU A 55 20.05 -8.27 17.09
CA GLU A 55 20.20 -9.59 17.72
C GLU A 55 20.89 -9.49 19.09
N ALA A 56 21.89 -8.60 19.24
CA ALA A 56 22.52 -8.34 20.52
C ALA A 56 21.56 -7.66 21.52
N VAL A 57 20.74 -6.71 21.08
CA VAL A 57 19.66 -6.11 21.91
C VAL A 57 18.68 -7.19 22.38
N ARG A 58 18.25 -8.06 21.47
CA ARG A 58 17.34 -9.18 21.79
C ARG A 58 17.97 -10.15 22.81
N ALA A 59 19.26 -10.47 22.65
CA ALA A 59 19.97 -11.38 23.54
C ALA A 59 20.16 -10.82 24.96
N ALA A 60 20.21 -9.49 25.11
CA ALA A 60 20.29 -8.83 26.41
C ALA A 60 19.01 -9.00 27.27
N LYS A 61 17.89 -9.44 26.68
CA LYS A 61 16.59 -9.67 27.36
C LYS A 61 16.09 -8.46 28.16
N GLY A 62 16.45 -7.25 27.72
CA GLY A 62 15.98 -5.99 28.28
C GLY A 62 14.57 -5.61 27.79
N PRO A 63 14.07 -4.41 28.16
CA PRO A 63 12.73 -3.94 27.77
C PRO A 63 12.54 -3.88 26.25
N ASP A 64 13.60 -3.61 25.49
CA ASP A 64 13.57 -3.54 24.03
C ASP A 64 13.72 -4.90 23.32
N ALA A 65 13.85 -6.01 24.06
CA ALA A 65 14.15 -7.31 23.46
C ALA A 65 13.01 -7.82 22.54
N GLU A 66 11.75 -7.56 22.89
CA GLU A 66 10.60 -7.90 22.05
C GLU A 66 10.61 -7.07 20.76
N ALA A 67 10.75 -5.74 20.88
CA ALA A 67 10.82 -4.85 19.73
C ALA A 67 12.04 -5.15 18.83
N ALA A 68 13.17 -5.57 19.41
CA ALA A 68 14.35 -5.97 18.66
C ALA A 68 14.08 -7.17 17.73
N ALA A 69 13.22 -8.12 18.13
CA ALA A 69 12.85 -9.23 17.25
C ALA A 69 12.11 -8.77 15.98
N TYR A 70 11.26 -7.75 16.08
CA TYR A 70 10.64 -7.09 14.92
C TYR A 70 11.70 -6.44 14.02
N TRP A 71 12.65 -5.71 14.59
CA TRP A 71 13.69 -5.03 13.81
C TRP A 71 14.66 -6.00 13.12
N VAL A 72 14.94 -7.15 13.73
CA VAL A 72 15.69 -8.25 13.07
C VAL A 72 14.96 -8.69 11.80
N ALA A 73 13.66 -8.97 11.90
CA ALA A 73 12.84 -9.35 10.74
C ALA A 73 12.82 -8.25 9.67
N ARG A 74 12.68 -6.98 10.09
CA ARG A 74 12.71 -5.82 9.18
C ARG A 74 14.05 -5.69 8.46
N CYS A 75 15.17 -5.96 9.12
CA CYS A 75 16.49 -5.97 8.48
C CYS A 75 16.58 -7.08 7.42
N SER A 76 16.14 -8.30 7.74
CA SER A 76 16.13 -9.42 6.79
C SER A 76 15.24 -9.13 5.57
N GLU A 77 14.10 -8.45 5.76
CA GLU A 77 13.25 -8.02 4.65
C GLU A 77 13.99 -7.03 3.72
N ASN A 78 14.67 -6.03 4.29
CA ASN A 78 15.40 -5.01 3.51
C ASN A 78 16.65 -5.59 2.81
N LEU A 79 17.18 -6.72 3.29
CA LEU A 79 18.24 -7.48 2.61
C LEU A 79 17.70 -8.36 1.47
N GLY A 80 16.39 -8.42 1.25
CA GLY A 80 15.77 -9.28 0.25
C GLY A 80 15.63 -10.75 0.67
N GLU A 81 15.96 -11.09 1.92
CA GLU A 81 15.90 -12.44 2.46
C GLU A 81 14.44 -12.82 2.84
N HIS A 82 13.52 -12.80 1.88
CA HIS A 82 12.06 -12.83 2.10
C HIS A 82 11.57 -14.06 2.88
N ASP A 83 12.07 -15.27 2.59
CA ASP A 83 11.71 -16.48 3.35
C ASP A 83 12.18 -16.42 4.81
N ARG A 84 13.34 -15.82 5.06
CA ARG A 84 13.88 -15.64 6.42
C ARG A 84 13.08 -14.58 7.16
N ALA A 85 12.85 -13.43 6.54
CA ALA A 85 12.08 -12.35 7.12
C ALA A 85 10.67 -12.80 7.52
N LEU A 86 10.01 -13.61 6.68
CA LEU A 86 8.70 -14.16 7.00
C LEU A 86 8.73 -15.03 8.28
N LYS A 87 9.71 -15.94 8.39
CA LYS A 87 9.89 -16.77 9.60
C LYS A 87 10.20 -15.94 10.85
N GLU A 88 11.01 -14.89 10.70
CA GLU A 88 11.36 -14.00 11.82
C GLU A 88 10.14 -13.17 12.28
N TYR A 89 9.29 -12.72 11.35
CA TYR A 89 8.02 -12.11 11.69
C TYR A 89 7.04 -13.09 12.34
N ASP A 90 6.95 -14.33 11.85
CA ASP A 90 6.14 -15.38 12.48
C ASP A 90 6.57 -15.59 13.94
N ALA A 91 7.88 -15.69 14.18
CA ALA A 91 8.44 -15.82 15.52
C ALA A 91 8.12 -14.61 16.40
N PHE A 92 8.24 -13.39 15.87
CA PHE A 92 7.88 -12.17 16.61
C PHE A 92 6.40 -12.15 17.01
N VAL A 93 5.48 -12.47 16.09
CA VAL A 93 4.04 -12.51 16.39
C VAL A 93 3.71 -13.60 17.41
N ALA A 94 4.40 -14.75 17.34
CA ALA A 94 4.21 -15.86 18.28
C ALA A 94 4.63 -15.53 19.73
N LEU A 95 5.51 -14.53 19.93
CA LEU A 95 5.87 -14.05 21.27
C LEU A 95 4.70 -13.33 21.99
N GLY A 96 3.66 -12.93 21.25
CA GLY A 96 2.56 -12.13 21.78
C GLY A 96 3.00 -10.76 22.35
N PRO A 97 3.71 -9.91 21.56
CA PRO A 97 4.18 -8.62 22.04
C PRO A 97 3.02 -7.73 22.50
N LYS A 98 3.27 -6.92 23.52
CA LYS A 98 2.26 -5.99 24.06
C LYS A 98 1.96 -4.82 23.12
N ASP A 99 2.95 -4.42 22.32
CA ASP A 99 2.81 -3.34 21.36
C ASP A 99 1.97 -3.79 20.16
N ARG A 100 0.68 -3.45 20.20
CA ARG A 100 -0.29 -3.80 19.14
C ARG A 100 0.07 -3.17 17.80
N THR A 101 0.70 -2.00 17.79
CA THR A 101 1.10 -1.33 16.54
C THR A 101 2.20 -2.13 15.85
N LEU A 102 3.24 -2.52 16.60
CA LEU A 102 4.30 -3.37 16.04
C LEU A 102 3.79 -4.74 15.60
N VAL A 103 2.81 -5.31 16.32
CA VAL A 103 2.16 -6.56 15.90
C VAL A 103 1.43 -6.40 14.57
N ASP A 104 0.67 -5.32 14.38
CA ASP A 104 -0.04 -5.05 13.13
C ASP A 104 0.94 -4.75 11.97
N GLU A 105 2.03 -4.02 12.24
CA GLU A 105 3.12 -3.80 11.27
C GLU A 105 3.80 -5.11 10.86
N ALA A 106 4.05 -6.01 11.80
CA ALA A 106 4.61 -7.32 11.52
C ALA A 106 3.65 -8.16 10.66
N ARG A 107 2.36 -8.18 11.00
CA ARG A 107 1.34 -8.92 10.23
C ARG A 107 1.15 -8.37 8.83
N THR A 108 1.12 -7.06 8.65
CA THR A 108 1.07 -6.46 7.31
C THR A 108 2.36 -6.74 6.52
N SER A 109 3.53 -6.71 7.16
CA SER A 109 4.79 -7.11 6.51
C SER A 109 4.77 -8.57 6.07
N ARG A 110 4.25 -9.50 6.90
CA ARG A 110 4.04 -10.91 6.54
C ARG A 110 3.16 -11.07 5.30
N VAL A 111 2.04 -10.33 5.23
CA VAL A 111 1.15 -10.31 4.06
C VAL A 111 1.88 -9.82 2.81
N GLY A 112 2.63 -8.73 2.92
CA GLY A 112 3.39 -8.18 1.79
C GLY A 112 4.45 -9.16 1.26
N LEU A 113 5.19 -9.80 2.17
CA LEU A 113 6.18 -10.83 1.84
C LEU A 113 5.51 -12.09 1.25
N ALA A 114 4.43 -12.57 1.84
CA ALA A 114 3.70 -13.72 1.34
C ALA A 114 3.15 -13.47 -0.08
N SER A 115 2.65 -12.26 -0.34
CA SER A 115 2.18 -11.85 -1.68
C SER A 115 3.32 -11.84 -2.70
N LYS A 116 4.49 -11.28 -2.34
CA LYS A 116 5.69 -11.31 -3.20
C LYS A 116 6.14 -12.74 -3.51
N LEU A 117 6.27 -13.59 -2.49
CA LEU A 117 6.67 -14.99 -2.64
C LEU A 117 5.66 -15.78 -3.48
N TYR A 118 4.36 -15.54 -3.28
CA TYR A 118 3.29 -16.16 -4.07
C TYR A 118 3.38 -15.81 -5.56
N ARG A 119 3.64 -14.53 -5.88
CA ARG A 119 3.90 -14.08 -7.27
C ARG A 119 5.14 -14.74 -7.87
N ALA A 120 6.16 -15.01 -7.05
CA ALA A 120 7.35 -15.75 -7.45
C ALA A 120 7.13 -17.29 -7.58
N GLY A 121 5.87 -17.76 -7.52
CA GLY A 121 5.52 -19.17 -7.72
C GLY A 121 5.45 -20.02 -6.46
N ARG A 122 5.74 -19.45 -5.27
CA ARG A 122 5.68 -20.14 -3.99
C ARG A 122 4.25 -20.20 -3.46
N LYS A 123 3.43 -21.05 -4.11
CA LYS A 123 1.98 -21.16 -3.86
C LYS A 123 1.63 -21.60 -2.44
N GLU A 124 2.54 -22.23 -1.71
CA GLU A 124 2.35 -22.59 -0.30
C GLU A 124 2.14 -21.36 0.61
N ARG A 125 2.50 -20.16 0.14
CA ARG A 125 2.24 -18.89 0.85
C ARG A 125 0.80 -18.42 0.78
N ALA A 126 -0.06 -19.09 0.01
CA ALA A 126 -1.49 -18.80 -0.07
C ALA A 126 -2.18 -18.79 1.30
N GLN A 127 -1.80 -19.70 2.19
CA GLN A 127 -2.46 -19.82 3.49
C GLN A 127 -2.26 -18.57 4.36
N VAL A 128 -1.04 -18.02 4.36
CA VAL A 128 -0.71 -16.78 5.10
C VAL A 128 -1.59 -15.62 4.63
N LEU A 129 -1.86 -15.54 3.33
CA LEU A 129 -2.72 -14.51 2.75
C LEU A 129 -4.18 -14.71 3.15
N ARG A 130 -4.69 -15.95 3.08
CA ARG A 130 -6.06 -16.28 3.47
C ARG A 130 -6.32 -16.06 4.96
N ASP A 131 -5.40 -16.46 5.82
CA ASP A 131 -5.51 -16.24 7.26
C ASP A 131 -5.58 -14.74 7.58
N ALA A 132 -4.83 -13.92 6.84
CA ALA A 132 -4.83 -12.47 7.02
C ALA A 132 -6.17 -11.80 6.65
N LEU A 133 -6.99 -12.40 5.76
CA LEU A 133 -8.33 -11.87 5.43
C LEU A 133 -9.31 -11.96 6.61
N VAL A 134 -9.04 -12.83 7.58
CA VAL A 134 -9.87 -13.02 8.79
C VAL A 134 -9.18 -12.53 10.06
N ASP A 135 -8.05 -11.83 9.94
CA ASP A 135 -7.32 -11.29 11.10
C ASP A 135 -8.21 -10.35 11.93
N PRO A 136 -8.13 -10.32 13.28
CA PRO A 136 -8.92 -9.39 14.08
C PRO A 136 -8.62 -7.91 13.78
N SER A 137 -7.40 -7.56 13.35
CA SER A 137 -7.05 -6.20 12.96
C SER A 137 -7.62 -5.84 11.58
N LYS A 138 -8.43 -4.78 11.52
CA LYS A 138 -8.95 -4.28 10.24
C LYS A 138 -7.83 -3.86 9.29
N THR A 139 -6.75 -3.31 9.84
CA THR A 139 -5.57 -2.87 9.08
C THR A 139 -4.96 -4.04 8.33
N VAL A 140 -4.78 -5.17 9.02
CA VAL A 140 -4.23 -6.40 8.43
C VAL A 140 -5.18 -6.97 7.38
N ARG A 141 -6.48 -7.10 7.70
CA ARG A 141 -7.49 -7.62 6.76
C ARG A 141 -7.57 -6.82 5.47
N TYR A 142 -7.68 -5.50 5.59
CA TYR A 142 -7.82 -4.63 4.43
C TYR A 142 -6.55 -4.62 3.60
N TYR A 143 -5.39 -4.57 4.26
CA TYR A 143 -4.11 -4.67 3.57
C TYR A 143 -3.99 -5.99 2.80
N ALA A 144 -4.38 -7.13 3.41
CA ALA A 144 -4.41 -8.43 2.75
C ALA A 144 -5.31 -8.45 1.53
N ALA A 145 -6.55 -7.96 1.65
CA ALA A 145 -7.49 -7.90 0.54
C ALA A 145 -6.93 -7.09 -0.65
N LEU A 146 -6.34 -5.93 -0.36
CA LEU A 146 -5.73 -5.07 -1.39
C LEU A 146 -4.50 -5.72 -2.05
N GLN A 147 -3.69 -6.46 -1.29
CA GLN A 147 -2.54 -7.19 -1.86
C GLN A 147 -3.00 -8.37 -2.73
N MET A 148 -4.01 -9.11 -2.27
CA MET A 148 -4.54 -10.30 -2.94
C MET A 148 -5.31 -9.97 -4.22
N ALA A 149 -5.91 -8.77 -4.31
CA ALA A 149 -6.57 -8.30 -5.53
C ALA A 149 -5.64 -8.17 -6.75
N GLY A 150 -4.32 -8.14 -6.53
CA GLY A 150 -3.30 -8.12 -7.59
C GLY A 150 -2.60 -9.46 -7.79
N LEU A 151 -3.25 -10.57 -7.46
CA LEU A 151 -2.76 -11.94 -7.64
C LEU A 151 -3.60 -12.68 -8.69
N ASP A 152 -3.66 -14.02 -8.62
CA ASP A 152 -4.49 -14.82 -9.53
C ASP A 152 -5.98 -14.84 -9.11
N GLY A 153 -6.83 -15.37 -9.99
CA GLY A 153 -8.28 -15.35 -9.80
C GLY A 153 -8.75 -16.05 -8.52
N GLU A 154 -8.03 -17.04 -8.00
CA GLU A 154 -8.37 -17.67 -6.71
C GLU A 154 -8.21 -16.67 -5.56
N MET A 155 -7.02 -16.07 -5.45
CA MET A 155 -6.74 -15.07 -4.40
C MET A 155 -7.64 -13.84 -4.55
N CYS A 156 -7.95 -13.45 -5.78
CA CYS A 156 -8.85 -12.34 -6.04
C CYS A 156 -10.29 -12.63 -5.56
N ARG A 157 -10.82 -13.81 -5.87
CA ARG A 157 -12.13 -14.24 -5.36
C ARG A 157 -12.18 -14.28 -3.84
N ALA A 158 -11.11 -14.75 -3.20
CA ALA A 158 -11.00 -14.76 -1.75
C ALA A 158 -10.99 -13.35 -1.14
N ALA A 159 -10.36 -12.38 -1.80
CA ALA A 159 -10.29 -10.99 -1.33
C ALA A 159 -11.60 -10.20 -1.51
N ALA A 160 -12.43 -10.56 -2.49
CA ALA A 160 -13.60 -9.79 -2.89
C ALA A 160 -14.58 -9.43 -1.75
N PRO A 161 -14.93 -10.34 -0.81
CA PRO A 161 -15.81 -9.99 0.31
C PRO A 161 -15.26 -8.86 1.19
N VAL A 162 -13.95 -8.87 1.46
CA VAL A 162 -13.29 -7.83 2.28
C VAL A 162 -13.18 -6.51 1.52
N LEU A 163 -12.95 -6.55 0.21
CA LEU A 163 -12.95 -5.34 -0.61
C LEU A 163 -14.34 -4.67 -0.66
N ARG A 164 -15.43 -5.46 -0.77
CA ARG A 164 -16.80 -4.93 -0.65
C ARG A 164 -17.05 -4.32 0.72
N GLN A 165 -16.60 -5.00 1.78
CA GLN A 165 -16.69 -4.46 3.14
C GLN A 165 -16.00 -3.09 3.28
N ILE A 166 -14.85 -2.88 2.64
CA ILE A 166 -14.15 -1.58 2.64
C ILE A 166 -15.06 -0.49 2.05
N LEU A 167 -15.69 -0.75 0.91
CA LEU A 167 -16.58 0.21 0.24
C LEU A 167 -17.84 0.54 1.05
N GLU A 168 -18.36 -0.45 1.80
CA GLU A 168 -19.56 -0.27 2.62
C GLU A 168 -19.28 0.52 3.92
N ARG A 169 -18.11 0.30 4.53
CA ARG A 169 -17.85 0.74 5.91
C ARG A 169 -16.88 1.91 6.02
N GLU A 170 -15.94 2.03 5.10
CA GLU A 170 -14.89 3.04 5.19
C GLU A 170 -15.28 4.28 4.39
N LYS A 171 -15.08 5.45 4.99
CA LYS A 171 -15.38 6.76 4.37
C LYS A 171 -14.17 7.40 3.69
N ASP A 172 -13.01 6.77 3.81
CA ASP A 172 -11.77 7.25 3.21
C ASP A 172 -11.84 7.07 1.68
N PRO A 173 -11.83 8.17 0.91
CA PRO A 173 -11.95 8.12 -0.54
C PRO A 173 -10.81 7.34 -1.20
N ASP A 174 -9.57 7.48 -0.71
CA ASP A 174 -8.40 6.81 -1.29
C ASP A 174 -8.49 5.30 -1.07
N LEU A 175 -8.90 4.90 0.14
CA LEU A 175 -9.10 3.50 0.47
C LEU A 175 -10.26 2.90 -0.33
N GLY A 176 -11.34 3.65 -0.50
CA GLY A 176 -12.47 3.29 -1.35
C GLY A 176 -12.06 3.07 -2.79
N ASP A 177 -11.32 3.99 -3.39
CA ASP A 177 -10.89 3.88 -4.78
C ASP A 177 -9.92 2.72 -5.00
N ARG A 178 -9.01 2.47 -4.05
CA ARG A 178 -8.17 1.27 -4.08
C ARG A 178 -8.97 -0.04 -4.00
N ALA A 179 -10.03 -0.07 -3.20
CA ALA A 179 -10.91 -1.24 -3.10
C ALA A 179 -11.74 -1.45 -4.38
N LYS A 180 -12.27 -0.37 -4.99
CA LYS A 180 -12.94 -0.43 -6.30
C LYS A 180 -12.02 -0.99 -7.38
N LEU A 181 -10.79 -0.46 -7.47
CA LEU A 181 -9.77 -0.96 -8.39
C LEU A 181 -9.42 -2.43 -8.13
N GLY A 182 -9.36 -2.83 -6.85
CA GLY A 182 -9.17 -4.22 -6.48
C GLY A 182 -10.28 -5.13 -6.97
N LEU A 183 -11.54 -4.75 -6.73
CA LEU A 183 -12.71 -5.51 -7.20
C LEU A 183 -12.76 -5.60 -8.72
N LEU A 184 -12.45 -4.51 -9.43
CA LEU A 184 -12.40 -4.48 -10.89
C LEU A 184 -11.38 -5.48 -11.45
N ARG A 185 -10.24 -5.65 -10.78
CA ARG A 185 -9.22 -6.64 -11.18
C ARG A 185 -9.70 -8.07 -10.93
N CYS A 186 -10.47 -8.29 -9.87
CA CYS A 186 -10.98 -9.60 -9.50
C CYS A 186 -12.15 -10.06 -10.33
N ASP A 187 -13.02 -9.12 -10.69
CA ASP A 187 -14.21 -9.35 -11.47
C ASP A 187 -14.45 -8.15 -12.39
N PRO A 188 -13.87 -8.16 -13.60
CA PRO A 188 -14.09 -7.11 -14.59
C PRO A 188 -15.57 -6.96 -14.97
N ALA A 189 -16.38 -8.02 -14.81
CA ALA A 189 -17.81 -8.01 -15.08
C ALA A 189 -18.64 -7.40 -13.91
N GLY A 190 -18.04 -7.25 -12.72
CA GLY A 190 -18.68 -6.68 -11.54
C GLY A 190 -18.98 -5.17 -11.61
N LEU A 191 -18.56 -4.49 -12.69
CA LEU A 191 -18.91 -3.09 -12.98
C LEU A 191 -20.42 -2.84 -13.15
N GLY A 192 -21.22 -3.88 -13.38
CA GLY A 192 -22.67 -3.73 -13.58
C GLY A 192 -23.48 -3.37 -12.33
N HIS A 193 -22.93 -3.48 -11.12
CA HIS A 193 -23.73 -3.36 -9.89
C HIS A 193 -23.27 -2.30 -8.88
N ALA A 194 -22.11 -1.66 -9.07
CA ALA A 194 -21.63 -0.65 -8.12
C ALA A 194 -22.13 0.78 -8.43
N GLU A 195 -22.58 1.05 -9.66
CA GLU A 195 -23.15 2.36 -10.03
C GLU A 195 -24.69 2.44 -9.82
N ASP A 196 -25.39 1.30 -9.73
CA ASP A 196 -26.84 1.25 -9.58
C ASP A 196 -27.36 1.72 -8.21
N THR A 197 -26.53 1.69 -7.17
CA THR A 197 -26.94 2.14 -5.82
C THR A 197 -26.64 3.61 -5.52
N ALA A 198 -25.92 4.34 -6.39
CA ALA A 198 -25.55 5.73 -6.11
C ALA A 198 -26.33 6.77 -6.93
N ARG A 199 -27.00 6.40 -8.02
CA ARG A 199 -27.89 7.30 -8.77
C ARG A 199 -29.05 6.52 -9.33
N GLY A 200 -30.25 6.77 -8.80
CA GLY A 200 -31.50 6.29 -9.38
C GLY A 200 -31.72 6.88 -10.77
N THR A 201 -31.16 6.25 -11.80
CA THR A 201 -31.54 6.49 -13.19
C THR A 201 -31.61 5.14 -13.89
N PRO A 202 -32.81 4.62 -14.15
CA PRO A 202 -32.96 3.34 -14.83
C PRO A 202 -32.56 3.49 -16.30
N GLY A 203 -31.76 2.53 -16.79
CA GLY A 203 -31.61 2.27 -18.22
C GLY A 203 -30.55 3.09 -18.94
N ARG A 204 -29.28 2.67 -18.80
CA ARG A 204 -28.33 2.88 -19.89
C ARG A 204 -27.50 1.61 -20.04
N GLU A 205 -27.83 0.81 -21.05
CA GLU A 205 -27.07 -0.37 -21.42
C GLU A 205 -25.58 0.00 -21.53
N ALA A 206 -24.72 -0.82 -20.93
CA ALA A 206 -23.29 -0.58 -20.90
C ALA A 206 -22.74 -0.70 -22.33
N ARG A 207 -22.53 0.44 -22.99
CA ARG A 207 -21.92 0.49 -24.32
C ARG A 207 -20.45 0.09 -24.24
N TRP A 208 -20.06 -0.90 -25.02
CA TRP A 208 -18.69 -1.34 -25.18
C TRP A 208 -18.04 -0.62 -26.35
N VAL A 209 -16.74 -0.40 -26.27
CA VAL A 209 -15.91 0.16 -27.33
C VAL A 209 -14.86 -0.87 -27.66
N HIS A 210 -14.89 -1.33 -28.91
CA HIS A 210 -13.90 -2.23 -29.47
C HIS A 210 -12.96 -1.42 -30.35
N ILE A 211 -11.67 -1.56 -30.11
CA ILE A 211 -10.60 -0.87 -30.85
C ILE A 211 -9.69 -1.94 -31.45
N ARG A 212 -9.53 -1.93 -32.77
CA ARG A 212 -8.64 -2.82 -33.51
C ARG A 212 -7.62 -2.01 -34.30
N ILE A 213 -6.35 -2.34 -34.16
CA ILE A 213 -5.25 -1.69 -34.90
C ILE A 213 -4.58 -2.73 -35.81
N THR A 214 -4.53 -2.43 -37.10
CA THR A 214 -3.97 -3.29 -38.15
C THR A 214 -2.83 -2.57 -38.86
N ASP A 215 -1.71 -3.27 -39.06
CA ASP A 215 -0.50 -2.77 -39.71
C ASP A 215 -0.59 -2.93 -41.25
N LYS A 216 0.20 -2.17 -42.00
CA LYS A 216 0.11 -2.12 -43.47
C LYS A 216 0.41 -3.48 -44.10
N GLY A 217 -0.62 -4.11 -44.70
CA GLY A 217 -0.51 -5.40 -45.39
C GLY A 217 -0.69 -6.64 -44.50
N GLY A 218 -0.97 -6.47 -43.21
CA GLY A 218 -1.28 -7.57 -42.29
C GLY A 218 -2.78 -7.89 -42.27
N SER A 219 -3.17 -9.14 -42.47
CA SER A 219 -4.57 -9.60 -42.30
C SER A 219 -4.95 -9.94 -40.85
N LYS A 220 -4.02 -9.74 -39.89
CA LYS A 220 -4.23 -10.02 -38.46
C LYS A 220 -3.99 -8.76 -37.63
N PRO A 221 -4.89 -8.44 -36.67
CA PRO A 221 -4.76 -7.25 -35.84
C PRO A 221 -3.57 -7.36 -34.88
N LYS A 222 -2.77 -6.29 -34.80
CA LYS A 222 -1.60 -6.20 -33.90
C LYS A 222 -2.04 -5.90 -32.47
N VAL A 223 -3.15 -5.16 -32.32
CA VAL A 223 -3.74 -4.81 -31.04
C VAL A 223 -5.27 -4.89 -31.17
N SER A 224 -5.90 -5.58 -30.22
CA SER A 224 -7.36 -5.65 -30.07
C SER A 224 -7.71 -5.37 -28.63
N ILE A 225 -8.47 -4.30 -28.40
CA ILE A 225 -8.81 -3.80 -27.08
C ILE A 225 -10.34 -3.72 -27.00
N ASN A 226 -10.93 -4.31 -25.97
CA ASN A 226 -12.36 -4.21 -25.68
C ASN A 226 -12.53 -3.55 -24.31
N LEU A 227 -13.18 -2.39 -24.26
CA LEU A 227 -13.30 -1.56 -23.06
C LEU A 227 -14.72 -1.00 -22.95
N PRO A 228 -15.30 -0.89 -21.75
CA PRO A 228 -16.51 -0.11 -21.55
C PRO A 228 -16.32 1.35 -21.96
N PHE A 229 -17.31 1.97 -22.59
CA PHE A 229 -17.25 3.35 -23.07
C PHE A 229 -16.88 4.34 -21.96
N ALA A 230 -17.46 4.16 -20.77
CA ALA A 230 -17.15 4.98 -19.59
C ALA A 230 -15.67 4.89 -19.16
N LEU A 231 -15.07 3.70 -19.29
CA LEU A 231 -13.66 3.48 -18.96
C LEU A 231 -12.75 4.15 -20.00
N ALA A 232 -13.10 4.05 -21.28
CA ALA A 232 -12.35 4.71 -22.34
C ALA A 232 -12.38 6.25 -22.19
N GLU A 233 -13.54 6.81 -21.83
CA GLU A 233 -13.69 8.24 -21.53
C GLU A 233 -12.86 8.67 -20.32
N MET A 234 -12.83 7.84 -19.26
CA MET A 234 -12.04 8.11 -18.05
C MET A 234 -10.53 8.06 -18.32
N LEU A 235 -10.06 7.04 -19.04
CA LEU A 235 -8.66 6.90 -19.43
C LEU A 235 -8.20 8.09 -20.28
N TYR A 236 -9.06 8.54 -21.20
CA TYR A 236 -8.79 9.73 -22.01
C TYR A 236 -8.68 11.00 -21.15
N LYS A 237 -9.60 11.21 -20.19
CA LYS A 237 -9.54 12.36 -19.27
C LYS A 237 -8.27 12.34 -18.42
N ALA A 238 -7.79 11.16 -18.06
CA ALA A 238 -6.58 10.96 -17.28
C ALA A 238 -5.26 11.10 -18.07
N LEU A 239 -5.31 11.22 -19.41
CA LEU A 239 -4.12 11.50 -20.20
C LEU A 239 -3.53 12.88 -19.82
N PRO A 240 -2.19 13.02 -19.79
CA PRO A 240 -1.55 14.30 -19.55
C PRO A 240 -1.81 15.27 -20.73
N GLU A 241 -1.80 16.58 -20.43
CA GLU A 241 -2.28 17.62 -21.35
C GLU A 241 -1.41 17.78 -22.60
N ASP A 242 -0.13 17.44 -22.51
CA ASP A 242 0.81 17.36 -23.63
C ASP A 242 0.39 16.28 -24.65
N ALA A 243 0.04 15.08 -24.19
CA ALA A 243 -0.48 14.02 -25.04
C ALA A 243 -1.81 14.41 -25.72
N LYS A 244 -2.69 15.11 -24.99
CA LYS A 244 -3.95 15.65 -25.57
C LYS A 244 -3.68 16.74 -26.60
N ALA A 245 -2.70 17.61 -26.36
CA ALA A 245 -2.32 18.67 -27.28
C ALA A 245 -1.73 18.12 -28.59
N ASP A 246 -0.91 17.07 -28.50
CA ASP A 246 -0.34 16.41 -29.67
C ASP A 246 -1.38 15.69 -30.53
N LEU A 247 -2.39 15.08 -29.90
CA LEU A 247 -3.54 14.51 -30.62
C LEU A 247 -4.35 15.58 -31.37
N ARG A 248 -4.58 16.74 -30.74
CA ARG A 248 -5.27 17.88 -31.38
C ARG A 248 -4.49 18.43 -32.57
N ARG A 249 -3.16 18.54 -32.47
CA ARG A 249 -2.28 18.99 -33.58
C ARG A 249 -2.35 18.06 -34.79
N LYS A 250 -2.55 16.76 -34.57
CA LYS A 250 -2.74 15.75 -35.62
C LYS A 250 -4.16 15.73 -36.20
N GLY A 251 -5.01 16.71 -35.87
CA GLY A 251 -6.36 16.84 -36.42
C GLY A 251 -7.42 16.02 -35.69
N TYR A 252 -7.08 15.35 -34.59
CA TYR A 252 -8.02 14.56 -33.79
C TYR A 252 -8.57 15.42 -32.65
N ASP A 253 -9.74 16.02 -32.86
CA ASP A 253 -10.48 16.64 -31.76
C ASP A 253 -11.28 15.58 -30.98
N ALA A 254 -10.73 15.19 -29.84
CA ALA A 254 -11.32 14.18 -28.98
C ALA A 254 -12.72 14.55 -28.46
N ALA A 255 -13.03 15.84 -28.26
CA ALA A 255 -14.36 16.25 -27.81
C ALA A 255 -15.41 15.90 -28.86
N THR A 256 -15.12 16.23 -30.11
CA THR A 256 -15.95 15.88 -31.26
C THR A 256 -15.94 14.36 -31.54
N PHE A 257 -14.81 13.67 -31.31
CA PHE A 257 -14.70 12.21 -31.47
C PHE A 257 -15.64 11.46 -30.53
N TRP A 258 -15.65 11.78 -29.24
CA TRP A 258 -16.54 11.13 -28.27
C TRP A 258 -18.00 11.46 -28.51
N ASP A 259 -18.32 12.69 -28.95
CA ASP A 259 -19.68 13.06 -29.33
C ASP A 259 -20.15 12.36 -30.61
N ARG A 260 -19.25 12.12 -31.56
CA ARG A 260 -19.53 11.27 -32.73
C ARG A 260 -19.74 9.82 -32.30
N LEU A 261 -18.83 9.25 -31.51
CA LEU A 261 -18.91 7.87 -31.01
C LEU A 261 -20.18 7.64 -30.17
N ARG A 262 -20.63 8.66 -29.43
CA ARG A 262 -21.90 8.65 -28.68
C ARG A 262 -23.13 8.65 -29.60
N LYS A 263 -23.04 9.27 -30.78
CA LYS A 263 -24.10 9.33 -31.80
C LYS A 263 -24.09 8.17 -32.79
N LEU A 264 -22.98 7.44 -32.92
CA LEU A 264 -22.90 6.22 -33.72
C LEU A 264 -23.85 5.16 -33.14
N GLY A 265 -24.60 4.50 -34.01
CA GLY A 265 -25.43 3.35 -33.66
C GLY A 265 -24.61 2.05 -33.55
N PRO A 266 -25.18 0.97 -33.00
CA PRO A 266 -24.50 -0.32 -32.77
C PRO A 266 -23.97 -1.05 -34.03
N SER A 267 -24.09 -0.45 -35.22
CA SER A 267 -23.74 -1.06 -36.51
C SER A 267 -22.78 -0.21 -37.37
N GLU A 268 -22.21 0.88 -36.84
CA GLU A 268 -21.28 1.75 -37.58
C GLU A 268 -19.84 1.63 -37.04
N ILE A 269 -18.89 1.37 -37.95
CA ILE A 269 -17.46 1.23 -37.66
C ILE A 269 -16.75 2.51 -38.11
N LEU A 270 -16.08 3.18 -37.18
CA LEU A 270 -15.21 4.31 -37.48
C LEU A 270 -13.83 3.78 -37.87
N SER A 271 -13.45 3.96 -39.14
CA SER A 271 -12.10 3.63 -39.63
C SER A 271 -11.25 4.89 -39.71
N ILE A 272 -10.12 4.89 -39.03
CA ILE A 272 -9.11 5.94 -39.06
C ILE A 272 -7.85 5.36 -39.73
N GLU A 273 -7.39 5.99 -40.80
CA GLU A 273 -6.11 5.66 -41.44
C GLU A 273 -5.02 6.61 -40.94
N GLY A 274 -3.96 6.04 -40.37
CA GLY A 274 -2.79 6.76 -39.91
C GLY A 274 -1.78 7.03 -41.03
N ASP A 275 -0.93 8.04 -40.83
CA ASP A 275 0.04 8.52 -41.82
C ASP A 275 1.07 7.46 -42.26
N GLU A 276 1.29 6.42 -41.44
CA GLU A 276 2.21 5.30 -41.73
C GLU A 276 1.51 4.07 -42.36
N GLY A 277 0.22 4.16 -42.68
CA GLY A 277 -0.58 3.08 -43.28
C GLY A 277 -1.18 2.11 -42.26
N GLU A 278 -1.20 2.48 -40.99
CA GLU A 278 -1.93 1.79 -39.93
C GLU A 278 -3.44 2.08 -40.06
N ARG A 279 -4.28 1.05 -39.94
CA ARG A 279 -5.74 1.19 -39.91
C ARG A 279 -6.26 0.90 -38.50
N ILE A 280 -6.94 1.89 -37.93
CA ILE A 280 -7.62 1.78 -36.63
C ILE A 280 -9.12 1.69 -36.90
N GLU A 281 -9.74 0.59 -36.47
CA GLU A 281 -11.19 0.37 -36.54
C GLU A 281 -11.76 0.48 -35.13
N ILE A 282 -12.78 1.32 -34.95
CA ILE A 282 -13.44 1.56 -33.67
C ILE A 282 -14.95 1.37 -33.87
N TRP A 283 -15.57 0.49 -33.08
CA TRP A 283 -17.02 0.31 -33.10
C TRP A 283 -17.58 0.19 -31.68
N THR A 284 -18.87 0.49 -31.54
CA THR A 284 -19.57 0.38 -30.26
C THR A 284 -20.64 -0.70 -30.29
N GLU A 285 -20.71 -1.50 -29.22
CA GLU A 285 -21.72 -2.55 -29.00
C GLU A 285 -22.57 -2.22 -27.77
#